data_AF-A0A671MQ30-F1
#
_entry.id   AF-A0A671MQ30-F1
#
_cell.length_a   1.000
_cell.length_b   1.000
_cell.length_c   1.000
_cell.angle_alpha   90.00
_cell.angle_beta   90.00
_cell.angle_gamma   90.00
#
_symmetry.space_group_name_H-M   'P 1'
#
loop_
_entity.id
_entity.type
_entity.pdbx_description
1 polymer ?
#
loop_
_entity_poly.entity_id
_entity_poly.type
_entity_poly.pdbx_seq_one_letter_code
_entity_poly.pdbx_strand_id
1 'polypeptide(L)'
;TSGMNKLICLVLLSNDPCCAQPCQNQGVCLSKGADAYECDCTRTGYYGENCTTPELLTLIKSTLKPRPNIVHYILTHYKWIWDIINNISFLRDAIMRYVLTSRSHLVNSPPTYNADYNYKSWEAYSN
;
A
#
# COMPACT_ATOMS: atom_id res chain seq x y z
N THR A 1 0.24 6.50 2.28
CA THR A 1 1.10 7.64 1.92
C THR A 1 0.55 8.87 2.60
N SER A 2 1.29 9.47 3.54
CA SER A 2 0.90 10.76 4.12
C SER A 2 0.75 11.75 2.96
N GLY A 3 -0.50 12.10 2.65
CA GLY A 3 -0.92 12.80 1.45
C GLY A 3 -0.66 14.30 1.48
N MET A 4 0.25 14.78 2.35
CA MET A 4 0.65 16.18 2.33
C MET A 4 1.18 16.52 0.94
N ASN A 5 0.55 17.51 0.31
CA ASN A 5 0.96 18.00 -1.00
C ASN A 5 2.43 18.40 -0.90
N LYS A 6 3.28 17.89 -1.81
CA LYS A 6 4.74 18.10 -1.77
C LYS A 6 5.10 19.60 -1.69
N LEU A 7 4.23 20.46 -2.23
CA LEU A 7 4.30 21.91 -2.14
C LEU A 7 4.14 22.46 -0.70
N ILE A 8 3.25 21.89 0.12
CA ILE A 8 3.01 22.35 1.50
C ILE A 8 4.26 22.12 2.36
N CYS A 9 4.90 20.96 2.20
CA CYS A 9 6.17 20.65 2.86
C CYS A 9 7.32 21.56 2.41
N LEU A 10 7.34 21.98 1.14
CA LEU A 10 8.38 22.86 0.61
C LEU A 10 8.22 24.33 1.03
N VAL A 11 7.01 24.78 1.33
CA VAL A 11 6.70 26.21 1.49
C VAL A 11 6.29 26.60 2.92
N LEU A 12 5.63 25.71 3.68
CA LEU A 12 4.98 26.06 4.94
C LEU A 12 5.43 25.22 6.15
N LEU A 13 5.90 23.99 5.94
CA LEU A 13 6.19 23.01 7.00
C LEU A 13 7.60 22.41 6.87
N SER A 14 8.62 23.25 6.67
CA SER A 14 10.02 22.81 6.50
C SER A 14 10.58 22.04 7.72
N ASN A 15 9.99 22.26 8.89
CA ASN A 15 10.42 21.61 10.14
C ASN A 15 9.57 20.38 10.49
N ASP A 16 8.56 20.01 9.69
CA ASP A 16 7.81 18.79 9.97
C ASP A 16 8.63 17.56 9.53
N PRO A 17 9.02 16.67 10.46
CA PRO A 17 9.80 15.47 10.13
C PRO A 17 9.06 14.51 9.18
N CYS A 18 7.72 14.57 9.09
CA CYS A 18 6.94 13.75 8.17
C CYS A 18 7.06 14.18 6.69
N CYS A 19 7.62 15.35 6.41
CA CYS A 19 7.81 15.84 5.04
C CYS A 19 8.84 15.04 4.23
N ALA A 20 9.83 14.44 4.90
CA ALA A 20 10.78 13.52 4.27
C ALA A 20 10.15 12.17 3.89
N GLN A 21 8.90 11.92 4.31
CA GLN A 21 8.20 10.63 4.17
C GLN A 21 9.06 9.46 4.68
N PRO A 22 9.50 9.48 5.96
CA PRO A 22 10.41 8.48 6.50
C PRO A 22 9.77 7.08 6.56
N CYS A 23 8.48 7.00 6.88
CA CYS A 23 7.75 5.73 7.02
C CYS A 23 7.55 5.00 5.69
N GLN A 24 8.12 3.80 5.56
CA GLN A 24 7.99 2.94 4.38
C GLN A 24 6.83 1.95 4.51
N ASN A 25 6.58 1.17 3.44
CA ASN A 25 5.66 0.03 3.45
C ASN A 25 4.24 0.32 3.95
N GLN A 26 3.70 1.50 3.62
CA GLN A 26 2.37 1.98 4.03
C GLN A 26 2.25 2.33 5.52
N GLY A 27 3.37 2.51 6.23
CA GLY A 27 3.36 3.10 7.57
C GLY A 27 2.80 4.52 7.59
N VAL A 28 2.17 4.89 8.69
CA VAL A 28 1.58 6.23 8.90
C VAL A 28 2.53 7.07 9.73
N CYS A 29 2.93 8.24 9.24
CA CYS A 29 3.81 9.16 9.96
C CYS A 29 2.99 10.03 10.93
N LEU A 30 3.42 10.10 12.17
CA LEU A 30 2.85 10.93 13.23
C LEU A 30 3.95 11.87 13.75
N SER A 31 3.72 13.18 13.67
CA SER A 31 4.63 14.16 14.27
C SER A 31 4.38 14.23 15.79
N LYS A 32 5.44 14.07 16.59
CA LYS A 32 5.43 14.08 18.07
C LYS A 32 6.14 15.29 18.68
N GLY A 33 6.36 16.35 17.89
CA GLY A 33 7.01 17.58 18.35
C GLY A 33 7.58 18.39 17.19
N ALA A 34 8.45 19.35 17.49
CA ALA A 34 9.10 20.17 16.46
C ALA A 34 10.05 19.34 15.57
N ASP A 35 10.78 18.37 16.14
CA ASP A 35 11.81 17.60 15.41
C ASP A 35 11.64 16.07 15.51
N ALA A 36 10.59 15.58 16.19
CA ALA A 36 10.39 14.16 16.46
C ALA A 36 9.21 13.59 15.68
N TYR A 37 9.37 12.40 15.10
CA TYR A 37 8.31 11.65 14.43
C TYR A 37 8.22 10.23 14.96
N GLU A 38 7.09 9.59 14.71
CA GLU A 38 6.87 8.18 14.94
C GLU A 38 6.09 7.57 13.78
N CYS A 39 6.48 6.37 13.36
CA CYS A 39 5.76 5.62 12.34
C CYS A 39 4.85 4.57 12.99
N ASP A 40 3.56 4.66 12.73
CA ASP A 40 2.62 3.58 13.00
C ASP A 40 2.73 2.52 11.90
N CYS A 41 3.41 1.42 12.21
CA CYS A 41 3.59 0.27 11.31
C CYS A 41 2.49 -0.80 11.45
N THR A 42 1.39 -0.51 12.16
CA THR A 42 0.33 -1.49 12.43
C THR A 42 -0.21 -2.11 11.15
N ARG A 43 -0.30 -3.45 11.10
CA ARG A 43 -0.82 -4.24 9.97
C ARG A 43 -0.07 -4.05 8.64
N THR A 44 1.12 -3.45 8.64
CA THR A 44 2.00 -3.40 7.47
C THR A 44 2.78 -4.72 7.28
N GLY A 45 2.98 -5.48 8.37
CA GLY A 45 3.86 -6.65 8.40
C GLY A 45 5.34 -6.28 8.46
N TYR A 46 5.65 -5.02 8.79
CA TYR A 46 6.98 -4.48 9.04
C TYR A 46 7.03 -3.81 10.42
N TYR A 47 8.23 -3.69 10.96
CA TYR A 47 8.52 -3.02 12.23
C TYR A 47 9.80 -2.19 12.14
N GLY A 48 10.16 -1.54 13.25
CA GLY A 48 11.27 -0.59 13.35
C GLY A 48 10.81 0.85 13.18
N GLU A 49 11.75 1.79 13.33
CA GLU A 49 11.46 3.24 13.32
C GLU A 49 10.79 3.70 12.02
N ASN A 50 11.20 3.13 10.88
CA ASN A 50 10.72 3.51 9.54
C ASN A 50 9.88 2.43 8.85
N CYS A 51 9.41 1.42 9.58
CA CYS A 51 8.67 0.28 9.02
C CYS A 51 9.42 -0.44 7.87
N THR A 52 10.74 -0.57 7.98
CA THR A 52 11.60 -1.18 6.95
C THR A 52 11.92 -2.64 7.23
N THR A 53 11.87 -3.08 8.48
CA THR A 53 12.26 -4.43 8.87
C THR A 53 11.06 -5.38 8.74
N PRO A 54 11.10 -6.39 7.86
CA PRO A 54 9.96 -7.28 7.65
C PRO A 54 9.80 -8.31 8.76
N GLU A 55 8.56 -8.69 9.03
CA GLU A 55 8.24 -9.94 9.74
C GLU A 55 8.49 -11.16 8.85
N LEU A 56 8.63 -12.34 9.45
CA LEU A 56 8.97 -13.59 8.74
C LEU A 56 7.99 -13.91 7.59
N LEU A 57 6.69 -13.82 7.83
CA LEU A 57 5.68 -14.09 6.80
C LEU A 57 5.73 -13.03 5.68
N THR A 58 5.98 -11.78 6.04
CA THR A 58 6.10 -10.67 5.09
C THR A 58 7.32 -10.85 4.19
N LEU A 59 8.44 -11.31 4.75
CA LEU A 59 9.65 -11.63 4.00
C LEU A 59 9.40 -12.75 2.97
N ILE A 60 8.73 -13.83 3.38
CA ILE A 60 8.40 -14.93 2.47
C ILE A 60 7.45 -14.43 1.36
N LYS A 61 6.40 -13.68 1.73
CA LYS A 61 5.43 -13.12 0.76
C LYS A 61 6.10 -12.16 -0.23
N SER A 62 6.98 -11.28 0.23
CA SER A 62 7.66 -10.31 -0.64
C SER A 62 8.68 -10.99 -1.56
N THR A 63 9.36 -12.04 -1.09
CA THR A 63 10.33 -12.81 -1.87
C THR A 63 9.65 -13.66 -2.95
N LEU A 64 8.50 -14.27 -2.64
CA LEU A 64 7.76 -15.10 -3.59
C LEU A 64 6.96 -14.29 -4.61
N LYS A 65 6.65 -13.01 -4.31
CA LYS A 65 5.82 -12.17 -5.18
C LYS A 65 6.53 -11.91 -6.52
N PRO A 66 5.98 -12.38 -7.66
CA PRO A 66 6.58 -12.14 -8.96
C PRO A 66 6.52 -10.66 -9.35
N ARG A 67 7.45 -10.24 -10.21
CA ARG A 67 7.47 -8.88 -10.77
C ARG A 67 6.24 -8.64 -11.65
N PRO A 68 5.67 -7.42 -11.69
CA PRO A 68 4.50 -7.10 -12.51
C PRO A 68 4.66 -7.47 -13.99
N ASN A 69 5.86 -7.30 -14.55
CA ASN A 69 6.15 -7.63 -15.94
C ASN A 69 6.05 -9.14 -16.23
N ILE A 70 6.47 -9.98 -15.28
CA ILE A 70 6.38 -11.44 -15.40
C ILE A 70 4.91 -11.86 -15.37
N VAL A 71 4.13 -11.29 -14.44
CA VAL A 71 2.68 -11.54 -14.37
C VAL A 71 2.01 -11.13 -15.68
N HIS A 72 2.30 -9.95 -16.19
CA HIS A 72 1.77 -9.48 -17.47
C HIS A 72 2.15 -10.39 -18.64
N TYR A 73 3.39 -10.86 -18.67
CA TYR A 73 3.88 -11.79 -19.70
C TYR A 73 3.11 -13.12 -19.65
N ILE A 74 2.96 -13.72 -18.47
CA ILE A 74 2.21 -14.98 -18.28
C ILE A 74 0.75 -14.82 -18.72
N LEU A 75 0.11 -13.69 -18.39
CA LEU A 75 -1.28 -13.40 -18.74
C LEU A 75 -1.51 -13.22 -20.25
N THR A 76 -0.49 -12.82 -21.01
CA THR A 76 -0.66 -12.42 -22.42
C THR A 76 -0.07 -13.41 -23.44
N HIS A 77 1.00 -14.13 -23.10
CA HIS A 77 1.76 -14.91 -24.09
C HIS A 77 1.29 -16.35 -24.27
N TYR A 78 0.72 -16.99 -23.24
CA TYR A 78 0.39 -18.41 -23.27
C TYR A 78 -1.10 -18.68 -23.53
N LYS A 79 -1.61 -18.24 -24.69
CA LYS A 79 -3.04 -18.34 -25.05
C LYS A 79 -3.60 -19.76 -24.87
N TRP A 80 -2.87 -20.77 -25.32
CA TRP A 80 -3.31 -22.18 -25.24
C TRP A 80 -3.53 -22.66 -23.79
N ILE A 81 -2.71 -22.20 -22.83
CA ILE A 81 -2.87 -22.51 -21.40
C ILE A 81 -4.11 -21.81 -20.87
N TRP A 82 -4.31 -20.54 -21.25
CA TRP A 82 -5.48 -19.76 -20.84
C TRP A 82 -6.78 -20.31 -21.41
N ASP A 83 -6.79 -20.84 -22.63
CA ASP A 83 -7.97 -21.48 -23.21
C ASP A 83 -8.38 -22.73 -22.41
N ILE A 84 -7.41 -23.51 -21.92
CA ILE A 84 -7.67 -24.66 -21.02
C ILE A 84 -8.21 -24.18 -19.67
N ILE A 85 -7.56 -23.19 -19.05
CA ILE A 85 -7.93 -22.65 -17.75
C ILE A 85 -9.33 -22.05 -17.78
N ASN A 86 -9.68 -21.30 -18.83
CA ASN A 86 -10.96 -20.61 -18.96
C ASN A 86 -12.13 -21.56 -19.17
N ASN A 87 -11.88 -22.75 -19.72
CA ASN A 87 -12.87 -23.81 -19.89
C ASN A 87 -13.20 -24.51 -18.55
N ILE A 88 -12.27 -24.53 -17.60
CA ILE A 88 -12.47 -25.09 -16.26
C ILE A 88 -13.01 -23.99 -15.34
N SER A 89 -14.34 -23.98 -15.11
CA SER A 89 -15.04 -22.95 -14.33
C SER A 89 -14.40 -22.67 -12.96
N PHE A 90 -14.05 -23.74 -12.22
CA PHE A 90 -13.38 -23.62 -10.92
C PHE A 90 -12.06 -22.83 -10.98
N LEU A 91 -11.22 -23.08 -11.99
CA LEU A 91 -9.92 -22.42 -12.12
C LEU A 91 -10.08 -20.95 -12.53
N ARG A 92 -10.94 -20.69 -13.52
CA ARG A 92 -11.24 -19.32 -13.96
C ARG A 92 -11.76 -18.48 -12.80
N ASP A 93 -12.72 -18.99 -12.05
CA ASP A 93 -13.36 -18.25 -10.96
C ASP A 93 -12.39 -18.06 -9.78
N ALA A 94 -11.55 -19.05 -9.49
CA ALA A 94 -10.48 -18.93 -8.49
C ALA A 94 -9.43 -17.86 -8.87
N ILE A 95 -8.99 -17.83 -10.14
CA ILE A 95 -8.03 -16.83 -10.64
C ILE A 95 -8.66 -15.44 -10.62
N MET A 96 -9.90 -15.29 -11.07
CA MET A 96 -10.59 -14.00 -11.02
C MET A 96 -10.78 -13.51 -9.58
N ARG A 97 -11.16 -14.39 -8.65
CA ARG A 97 -11.25 -14.06 -7.23
C ARG A 97 -9.89 -13.62 -6.66
N TYR A 98 -8.80 -14.29 -7.03
CA TYR A 98 -7.46 -13.90 -6.63
C TYR A 98 -7.06 -12.52 -7.21
N VAL A 99 -7.36 -12.25 -8.48
CA VAL A 99 -7.10 -10.95 -9.12
C VAL A 99 -7.88 -9.82 -8.43
N LEU A 100 -9.16 -10.04 -8.13
CA LEU A 100 -9.99 -9.03 -7.45
C LEU A 100 -9.49 -8.75 -6.04
N THR A 101 -9.23 -9.78 -5.25
CA THR A 101 -8.79 -9.64 -3.86
C THR A 101 -7.39 -9.04 -3.76
N SER A 102 -6.44 -9.47 -4.60
CA SER A 102 -5.08 -8.94 -4.59
C SER A 102 -4.99 -7.43 -4.88
N ARG A 103 -5.94 -6.89 -5.65
CA ARG A 103 -6.00 -5.45 -5.97
C ARG A 103 -6.85 -4.66 -4.99
N SER A 104 -7.95 -5.21 -4.49
CA SER A 104 -8.83 -4.51 -3.56
C SER A 104 -8.13 -4.18 -2.24
N HIS A 105 -7.20 -5.03 -1.77
CA HIS A 105 -6.40 -4.75 -0.58
C HIS A 105 -5.46 -3.54 -0.69
N LEU A 106 -5.25 -2.97 -1.87
CA LEU A 106 -4.47 -1.74 -2.06
C LEU A 106 -5.30 -0.47 -1.84
N VAL A 107 -6.62 -0.59 -1.78
CA VAL A 107 -7.54 0.52 -1.57
C VAL A 107 -8.00 0.51 -0.11
N ASN A 108 -7.87 1.66 0.55
CA ASN A 108 -8.34 1.83 1.93
C ASN A 108 -9.86 1.99 1.94
N SER A 109 -10.54 1.08 2.64
CA SER A 109 -11.98 1.16 2.92
C SER A 109 -12.19 0.99 4.42
N PRO A 110 -12.67 2.00 5.15
CA PRO A 110 -13.20 3.31 4.69
C PRO A 110 -12.13 4.29 4.15
N PRO A 111 -12.52 5.36 3.41
CA PRO A 111 -11.60 6.42 3.02
C PRO A 111 -10.96 7.06 4.27
N THR A 112 -9.69 7.43 4.15
CA THR A 112 -8.87 7.86 5.30
C THR A 112 -8.45 9.32 5.25
N TYR A 113 -8.26 9.88 4.07
CA TYR A 113 -7.72 11.22 3.85
C TYR A 113 -8.43 11.87 2.66
N ASN A 114 -8.45 13.20 2.61
CA ASN A 114 -8.93 13.99 1.48
C ASN A 114 -7.97 15.17 1.21
N ALA A 115 -8.35 16.12 0.35
CA ALA A 115 -7.49 17.25 0.00
C ALA A 115 -7.26 18.23 1.18
N ASP A 116 -8.21 18.30 2.12
CA ASP A 116 -8.19 19.23 3.24
C ASP A 116 -7.53 18.61 4.49
N TYR A 117 -7.68 17.30 4.68
CA TYR A 117 -7.24 16.57 5.86
C TYR A 117 -6.25 15.45 5.52
N ASN A 118 -5.00 15.63 5.98
CA ASN A 118 -3.91 14.66 5.84
C ASN A 118 -3.79 13.70 7.05
N TYR A 119 -4.76 13.75 7.96
CA TYR A 119 -4.88 12.87 9.12
C TYR A 119 -6.29 12.26 9.13
N LYS A 120 -6.44 11.13 9.82
CA LYS A 120 -7.75 10.47 9.98
C LYS A 120 -8.65 11.35 10.86
N SER A 121 -9.75 11.84 10.31
CA SER A 121 -10.79 12.61 11.03
C SER A 121 -12.18 12.13 10.63
N TRP A 122 -13.19 12.52 11.41
CA TRP A 122 -14.59 12.21 11.07
C TRP A 122 -15.01 13.00 9.82
N GLU A 123 -14.57 14.25 9.71
CA GLU A 123 -14.84 15.15 8.61
C GLU A 123 -14.30 14.59 7.29
N ALA A 124 -13.09 14.02 7.29
CA ALA A 124 -12.50 13.39 6.10
C ALA A 124 -13.22 12.10 5.66
N TYR A 125 -13.98 11.49 6.57
CA TYR A 125 -14.77 10.29 6.28
C TYR A 125 -16.18 10.63 5.80
N SER A 126 -16.80 11.67 6.38
CA SER A 126 -18.21 12.01 6.13
C SER A 126 -18.46 13.01 5.01
N ASN A 127 -17.47 13.86 4.69
CA ASN A 127 -17.61 15.00 3.76
C ASN A 127 -16.87 14.78 2.45
#